data_AF-A0A6L8D3Q8-F1
#
_entry.id   AF-A0A6L8D3Q8-F1
#
_cell.length_a   1.000
_cell.length_b   1.000
_cell.length_c   1.000
_cell.angle_alpha   90.00
_cell.angle_beta   90.00
_cell.angle_gamma   90.00
#
_symmetry.space_group_name_H-M   'P 1'
#
loop_
_entity.id
_entity.type
_entity.pdbx_description
1 polymer ?
#
loop_
_entity_poly.entity_id
_entity_poly.type
_entity_poly.pdbx_seq_one_letter_code
_entity_poly.pdbx_strand_id
1 'polypeptide(L)'
;MKFLVILICLALNYFWLRNYDRFDDRWFFRFRENMESVTQRVVRNDAIWWPALALIYVVPLLFLGLLLQLAQDQALGLFTMLIHILVVLIAFDRTQPGKLARDFLEIWSGNDVEAAMAFLRNEFRGARNQDFANEEEVAYFFRKHLVYRSFERMFVQFFWYLAAGPYGVLASYITYQLRDSGDEKTHPKSADAVEIVIHLIEWIPLRLVALTFSLAGNFVHCFNQLKKSFWEFGRKVDNAGLLYSFAGFALFGGIARDDEADAEERETDAGGRNYQAWEIESLQALLERCQLLWLGVLAVFTIFGPVF
;
A
#
# COMPACT_ATOMS: atom_id res chain seq x y z
N MET A 1 17.80 0.23 -17.29
CA MET A 1 16.98 -0.99 -17.15
C MET A 1 15.84 -0.83 -16.14
N LYS A 2 16.10 -0.34 -14.92
CA LYS A 2 15.10 -0.13 -13.84
C LYS A 2 13.81 0.59 -14.28
N PHE A 3 13.92 1.65 -15.07
CA PHE A 3 12.76 2.36 -15.60
C PHE A 3 11.93 1.57 -16.59
N LEU A 4 12.58 0.92 -17.55
CA LEU A 4 11.88 0.12 -18.54
C LEU A 4 11.11 -0.99 -17.81
N VAL A 5 11.69 -1.56 -16.76
CA VAL A 5 11.02 -2.50 -15.86
C VAL A 5 9.81 -1.86 -15.19
N ILE A 6 9.94 -0.71 -14.51
CA ILE A 6 8.78 -0.08 -13.85
C ILE A 6 7.72 0.32 -14.87
N LEU A 7 8.12 0.94 -15.99
CA LEU A 7 7.21 1.38 -17.04
C LEU A 7 6.50 0.18 -17.67
N ILE A 8 7.18 -0.95 -17.88
CA ILE A 8 6.56 -2.19 -18.35
C ILE A 8 5.68 -2.81 -17.27
N CYS A 9 6.11 -2.89 -16.01
CA CYS A 9 5.29 -3.37 -14.90
C CYS A 9 4.02 -2.55 -14.76
N LEU A 10 4.13 -1.24 -14.94
CA LEU A 10 3.03 -0.30 -14.75
C LEU A 10 2.16 -0.23 -16.00
N ALA A 11 2.72 -0.34 -17.20
CA ALA A 11 1.96 -0.53 -18.43
C ALA A 11 1.23 -1.87 -18.42
N LEU A 12 1.86 -2.96 -17.96
CA LEU A 12 1.21 -4.26 -17.78
C LEU A 12 0.14 -4.18 -16.68
N ASN A 13 0.40 -3.52 -15.55
CA ASN A 13 -0.60 -3.32 -14.51
C ASN A 13 -1.79 -2.48 -15.04
N TYR A 14 -1.51 -1.41 -15.79
CA TYR A 14 -2.55 -0.50 -16.30
C TYR A 14 -3.35 -1.11 -17.47
N PHE A 15 -2.69 -1.72 -18.46
CA PHE A 15 -3.36 -2.26 -19.65
C PHE A 15 -3.90 -3.67 -19.45
N TRP A 16 -3.16 -4.54 -18.77
CA TRP A 16 -3.49 -5.96 -18.69
C TRP A 16 -4.45 -6.24 -17.54
N LEU A 17 -4.31 -5.51 -16.44
CA LEU A 17 -4.98 -5.74 -15.17
C LEU A 17 -6.27 -4.89 -15.01
N ARG A 18 -6.54 -3.95 -15.92
CA ARG A 18 -7.84 -3.24 -16.03
C ARG A 18 -8.95 -4.09 -16.65
N ASN A 19 -8.58 -5.04 -17.53
CA ASN A 19 -9.54 -5.78 -18.36
C ASN A 19 -9.62 -7.28 -18.05
N TYR A 20 -8.57 -7.88 -17.47
CA TYR A 20 -8.54 -9.30 -17.15
C TYR A 20 -8.62 -9.54 -15.64
N ASP A 21 -9.86 -9.60 -15.15
CA ASP A 21 -10.19 -9.99 -13.77
C ASP A 21 -10.01 -11.51 -13.49
N ARG A 22 -9.36 -12.23 -14.42
CA ARG A 22 -9.24 -13.69 -14.42
C ARG A 22 -7.88 -14.13 -15.00
N PHE A 23 -6.78 -13.82 -14.34
CA PHE A 23 -5.79 -14.90 -14.27
C PHE A 23 -6.24 -15.83 -13.16
N ASP A 24 -6.03 -17.13 -13.35
CA ASP A 24 -6.33 -18.15 -12.36
C ASP A 24 -5.37 -17.94 -11.17
N ASP A 25 -5.70 -16.97 -10.33
CA ASP A 25 -4.87 -16.46 -9.24
C ASP A 25 -4.70 -17.50 -8.12
N ARG A 26 -5.31 -18.68 -8.27
CA ARG A 26 -5.10 -19.83 -7.40
C ARG A 26 -3.62 -20.14 -7.18
N TRP A 27 -2.77 -20.00 -8.20
CA TRP A 27 -1.33 -20.22 -8.01
C TRP A 27 -0.71 -19.16 -7.09
N PHE A 28 -1.08 -17.88 -7.25
CA PHE A 28 -0.57 -16.80 -6.41
C PHE A 28 -1.14 -16.86 -4.99
N PHE A 29 -2.45 -17.12 -4.84
CA PHE A 29 -3.08 -17.36 -3.53
C PHE A 29 -2.46 -18.57 -2.84
N ARG A 30 -2.22 -19.68 -3.54
CA ARG A 30 -1.51 -20.85 -2.98
C ARG A 30 -0.06 -20.54 -2.65
N PHE A 31 0.63 -19.75 -3.46
CA PHE A 31 1.99 -19.31 -3.19
C PHE A 31 2.02 -18.44 -1.93
N ARG A 32 1.09 -17.50 -1.81
CA ARG A 32 0.87 -16.66 -0.64
C ARG A 32 0.55 -17.51 0.59
N GLU A 33 -0.43 -18.41 0.53
CA GLU A 33 -0.78 -19.34 1.63
C GLU A 33 0.39 -20.25 2.02
N ASN A 34 1.16 -20.75 1.04
CA ASN A 34 2.36 -21.53 1.34
C ASN A 34 3.42 -20.67 2.05
N MET A 35 3.66 -19.44 1.59
CA MET A 35 4.59 -18.52 2.24
C MET A 35 4.10 -18.13 3.64
N GLU A 36 2.80 -17.88 3.83
CA GLU A 36 2.17 -17.60 5.13
C GLU A 36 2.34 -18.81 6.06
N SER A 37 2.07 -20.03 5.59
CA SER A 37 2.21 -21.24 6.40
C SER A 37 3.67 -21.55 6.77
N VAL A 38 4.63 -21.28 5.87
CA VAL A 38 6.07 -21.41 6.15
C VAL A 38 6.50 -20.37 7.17
N THR A 39 6.06 -19.11 7.00
CA THR A 39 6.34 -18.00 7.92
C THR A 39 5.78 -18.28 9.31
N GLN A 40 4.53 -18.70 9.41
CA GLN A 40 3.88 -19.03 10.69
C GLN A 40 4.55 -20.23 11.38
N ARG A 41 4.93 -21.29 10.65
CA ARG A 41 5.65 -22.43 11.25
C ARG A 41 7.00 -22.03 11.84
N VAL A 42 7.69 -21.11 11.17
CA VAL A 42 9.06 -20.69 11.51
C VAL A 42 9.05 -19.67 12.67
N VAL A 43 8.07 -18.77 12.74
CA VAL A 43 7.96 -17.74 13.79
C VAL A 43 7.30 -18.26 15.08
N ARG A 44 6.59 -19.40 15.05
CA ARG A 44 5.90 -19.98 16.22
C ARG A 44 6.84 -20.57 17.30
N ASN A 45 8.14 -20.73 17.03
CA ASN A 45 9.06 -21.37 17.97
C ASN A 45 9.76 -20.34 18.89
N ASP A 46 9.41 -20.37 20.18
CA ASP A 46 9.81 -19.42 21.24
C ASP A 46 11.33 -19.20 21.36
N ALA A 47 12.14 -20.22 21.13
CA ALA A 47 13.59 -20.15 21.32
C ALA A 47 14.36 -19.59 20.12
N ILE A 48 13.74 -19.52 18.93
CA ILE A 48 14.45 -19.27 17.66
C ILE A 48 13.73 -18.17 16.85
N TRP A 49 13.06 -17.21 17.50
CA TRP A 49 12.31 -16.18 16.76
C TRP A 49 13.22 -15.21 15.96
N TRP A 50 14.39 -14.81 16.48
CA TRP A 50 15.31 -13.90 15.79
C TRP A 50 16.07 -14.55 14.62
N PRO A 51 16.59 -15.80 14.72
CA PRO A 51 17.21 -16.47 13.59
C PRO A 51 16.17 -16.91 12.57
N ALA A 52 14.96 -17.28 13.01
CA ALA A 52 13.82 -17.52 12.13
C ALA A 52 13.50 -16.30 11.27
N LEU A 53 13.39 -15.12 11.91
CA LEU A 53 13.17 -13.85 11.21
C LEU A 53 14.29 -13.55 10.22
N ALA A 54 15.55 -13.66 10.65
CA ALA A 54 16.70 -13.45 9.76
C ALA A 54 16.70 -14.42 8.56
N LEU A 55 16.39 -15.70 8.79
CA LEU A 55 16.33 -16.72 7.74
C LEU A 55 15.24 -16.41 6.71
N ILE A 56 14.08 -15.90 7.16
CA ILE A 56 12.97 -15.50 6.28
C ILE A 56 13.37 -14.38 5.32
N TYR A 57 14.20 -13.43 5.73
CA TYR A 57 14.73 -12.40 4.81
C TYR A 57 15.89 -12.94 3.97
N VAL A 58 16.85 -13.64 4.59
CA VAL A 58 18.08 -14.06 3.92
C VAL A 58 17.81 -15.07 2.81
N VAL A 59 16.91 -16.04 2.99
CA VAL A 59 16.66 -17.09 2.00
C VAL A 59 16.12 -16.53 0.68
N PRO A 60 15.02 -15.74 0.65
CA PRO A 60 14.52 -15.15 -0.59
C PRO A 60 15.50 -14.14 -1.22
N LEU A 61 16.21 -13.34 -0.41
CA LEU A 61 17.18 -12.38 -0.93
C LEU A 61 18.39 -13.08 -1.58
N LEU A 62 18.90 -14.16 -0.97
CA LEU A 62 19.96 -14.97 -1.56
C LEU A 62 19.49 -15.69 -2.82
N PHE A 63 18.28 -16.25 -2.81
CA PHE A 63 17.70 -16.89 -3.98
C PHE A 63 17.56 -15.90 -5.15
N LEU A 64 17.06 -14.69 -4.88
CA LEU A 64 17.00 -13.62 -5.88
C LEU A 64 18.40 -13.24 -6.38
N GLY A 65 19.39 -13.13 -5.48
CA GLY A 65 20.77 -12.84 -5.86
C GLY A 65 21.38 -13.90 -6.75
N LEU A 66 21.14 -15.18 -6.46
CA LEU A 66 21.60 -16.30 -7.28
C LEU A 66 20.94 -16.27 -8.68
N LEU A 67 19.64 -16.02 -8.75
CA LEU A 67 18.92 -15.90 -10.02
C LEU A 67 19.47 -14.75 -10.87
N LEU A 68 19.77 -13.60 -10.25
CA LEU A 68 20.33 -12.44 -10.94
C LEU A 68 21.75 -12.71 -11.44
N GLN A 69 22.59 -13.39 -10.63
CA GLN A 69 23.94 -13.78 -11.06
C GLN A 69 23.90 -14.77 -12.24
N LEU A 70 23.04 -15.78 -12.18
CA LEU A 70 22.86 -16.75 -13.28
C LEU A 70 22.38 -16.08 -14.58
N ALA A 71 21.62 -14.99 -14.46
CA ALA A 71 21.09 -14.23 -15.59
C ALA A 71 22.04 -13.15 -16.12
N GLN A 72 23.12 -12.82 -15.40
CA GLN A 72 23.95 -11.62 -15.64
C GLN A 72 24.66 -11.64 -17.00
N ASP A 73 25.10 -12.81 -17.48
CA ASP A 73 25.85 -12.96 -18.73
C ASP A 73 24.99 -13.41 -19.93
N GLN A 74 23.67 -13.47 -19.77
CA GLN A 74 22.76 -14.02 -20.78
C GLN A 74 21.97 -12.91 -21.51
N ALA A 75 21.93 -13.00 -22.85
CA ALA A 75 21.05 -12.23 -23.73
C ALA A 75 20.99 -10.70 -23.43
N LEU A 76 22.15 -10.04 -23.30
CA LEU A 76 22.25 -8.57 -23.10
C LEU A 76 21.49 -8.04 -21.85
N GLY A 77 21.27 -8.88 -20.84
CA GLY A 77 20.52 -8.48 -19.63
C GLY A 77 19.00 -8.50 -19.79
N LEU A 78 18.45 -9.16 -20.82
CA LEU A 78 17.01 -9.34 -20.94
C LEU A 78 16.43 -10.23 -19.83
N PHE A 79 17.16 -11.28 -19.43
CA PHE A 79 16.72 -12.17 -18.35
C PHE A 79 16.75 -11.49 -16.99
N THR A 80 17.80 -10.72 -16.71
CA THR A 80 17.85 -9.91 -15.48
C THR A 80 16.69 -8.94 -15.44
N MET A 81 16.38 -8.29 -16.57
CA MET A 81 15.21 -7.43 -16.70
C MET A 81 13.90 -8.17 -16.43
N LEU A 82 13.70 -9.36 -17.00
CA LEU A 82 12.50 -10.18 -16.80
C LEU A 82 12.33 -10.56 -15.32
N ILE A 83 13.43 -10.91 -14.63
CA ILE A 83 13.41 -11.21 -13.19
C ILE A 83 12.99 -9.97 -12.40
N HIS A 84 13.51 -8.79 -12.74
CA HIS A 84 13.09 -7.55 -12.07
C HIS A 84 11.61 -7.28 -12.30
N ILE A 85 11.11 -7.47 -13.54
CA ILE A 85 9.67 -7.34 -13.85
C ILE A 85 8.87 -8.30 -12.98
N LEU A 86 9.29 -9.56 -12.86
CA LEU A 86 8.58 -10.58 -12.10
C LEU A 86 8.54 -10.24 -10.61
N VAL A 87 9.65 -9.84 -10.00
CA VAL A 87 9.70 -9.46 -8.58
C VAL A 87 8.81 -8.26 -8.31
N VAL A 88 8.90 -7.23 -9.15
CA VAL A 88 8.05 -6.05 -9.02
C VAL A 88 6.59 -6.43 -9.22
N LEU A 89 6.24 -7.23 -10.23
CA LEU A 89 4.86 -7.66 -10.47
C LEU A 89 4.30 -8.51 -9.32
N ILE A 90 5.13 -9.32 -8.65
CA ILE A 90 4.74 -10.08 -7.45
C ILE A 90 4.46 -9.12 -6.28
N ALA A 91 5.30 -8.10 -6.10
CA ALA A 91 5.16 -7.13 -5.02
C ALA A 91 4.06 -6.07 -5.26
N PHE A 92 3.79 -5.74 -6.52
CA PHE A 92 2.56 -5.10 -6.97
C PHE A 92 1.43 -6.14 -6.88
N ASP A 93 1.13 -6.53 -5.65
CA ASP A 93 0.03 -7.43 -5.36
C ASP A 93 -1.24 -6.87 -6.02
N ARG A 94 -1.98 -7.75 -6.70
CA ARG A 94 -3.00 -7.42 -7.70
C ARG A 94 -4.22 -6.69 -7.17
N THR A 95 -4.29 -6.43 -5.87
CA THR A 95 -5.37 -5.64 -5.30
C THR A 95 -5.19 -4.18 -5.70
N GLN A 96 -5.72 -3.84 -6.87
CA GLN A 96 -5.82 -2.45 -7.30
C GLN A 96 -6.68 -1.71 -6.28
N PRO A 97 -6.16 -0.66 -5.63
CA PRO A 97 -6.98 0.15 -4.72
C PRO A 97 -8.20 0.72 -5.45
N GLY A 98 -8.10 1.00 -6.75
CA GLY A 98 -9.24 1.42 -7.56
C GLY A 98 -10.32 0.34 -7.75
N LYS A 99 -9.96 -0.95 -7.85
CA LYS A 99 -10.97 -2.03 -7.87
C LYS A 99 -11.61 -2.15 -6.49
N LEU A 100 -10.80 -2.10 -5.43
CA LEU A 100 -11.28 -2.17 -4.06
C LEU A 100 -12.27 -1.02 -3.74
N ALA A 101 -11.99 0.19 -4.20
CA ALA A 101 -12.89 1.34 -4.10
C ALA A 101 -14.20 1.10 -4.84
N ARG A 102 -14.15 0.61 -6.08
CA ARG A 102 -15.36 0.30 -6.86
C ARG A 102 -16.22 -0.79 -6.22
N ASP A 103 -15.61 -1.89 -5.81
CA ASP A 103 -16.31 -3.01 -5.18
C ASP A 103 -17.00 -2.55 -3.88
N PHE A 104 -16.32 -1.71 -3.09
CA PHE A 104 -16.92 -1.10 -1.90
C PHE A 104 -18.05 -0.13 -2.25
N LEU A 105 -17.88 0.74 -3.24
CA LEU A 105 -18.90 1.71 -3.68
C LEU A 105 -20.15 1.02 -4.23
N GLU A 106 -19.99 -0.11 -4.93
CA GLU A 106 -21.11 -0.92 -5.42
C GLU A 106 -21.94 -1.46 -4.25
N ILE A 107 -21.28 -2.06 -3.25
CA ILE A 107 -21.95 -2.54 -2.02
C ILE A 107 -22.58 -1.37 -1.25
N TRP A 108 -21.88 -0.25 -1.15
CA TRP A 108 -22.34 0.96 -0.47
C TRP A 108 -23.59 1.55 -1.11
N SER A 109 -23.65 1.55 -2.45
CA SER A 109 -24.82 2.01 -3.22
C SER A 109 -26.04 1.09 -3.05
N GLY A 110 -25.80 -0.18 -2.71
CA GLY A 110 -26.85 -1.20 -2.50
C GLY A 110 -27.61 -1.07 -1.18
N ASN A 111 -27.26 -0.11 -0.31
CA ASN A 111 -27.87 0.09 1.01
C ASN A 111 -27.71 -1.11 1.96
N ASP A 112 -26.61 -1.86 1.83
CA ASP A 112 -26.31 -3.02 2.66
C ASP A 112 -25.05 -2.77 3.50
N VAL A 113 -25.25 -2.16 4.67
CA VAL A 113 -24.19 -1.86 5.64
C VAL A 113 -23.56 -3.14 6.18
N GLU A 114 -24.35 -4.21 6.33
CA GLU A 114 -23.84 -5.50 6.78
C GLU A 114 -22.90 -6.13 5.75
N ALA A 115 -23.25 -6.06 4.47
CA ALA A 115 -22.36 -6.47 3.38
C ALA A 115 -21.09 -5.60 3.32
N ALA A 116 -21.20 -4.29 3.55
CA ALA A 116 -20.03 -3.41 3.61
C ALA A 116 -19.11 -3.76 4.79
N MET A 117 -19.67 -4.05 5.97
CA MET A 117 -18.92 -4.51 7.14
C MET A 117 -18.29 -5.89 6.89
N ALA A 118 -19.02 -6.82 6.28
CA ALA A 118 -18.51 -8.14 5.93
C ALA A 118 -17.35 -8.04 4.93
N PHE A 119 -17.48 -7.16 3.93
CA PHE A 119 -16.41 -6.84 2.97
C PHE A 119 -15.17 -6.30 3.68
N LEU A 120 -15.33 -5.32 4.59
CA LEU A 120 -14.21 -4.79 5.38
C LEU A 120 -13.54 -5.86 6.23
N ARG A 121 -14.31 -6.73 6.90
CA ARG A 121 -13.78 -7.81 7.75
C ARG A 121 -13.02 -8.87 6.96
N ASN A 122 -13.48 -9.15 5.73
CA ASN A 122 -12.80 -10.07 4.83
C ASN A 122 -11.48 -9.49 4.32
N GLU A 123 -11.49 -8.21 3.96
CA GLU A 123 -10.38 -7.59 3.25
C GLU A 123 -9.32 -6.96 4.18
N PHE A 124 -9.74 -6.46 5.35
CA PHE A 124 -8.88 -5.78 6.30
C PHE A 124 -8.89 -6.50 7.65
N ARG A 125 -7.72 -7.02 8.08
CA ARG A 125 -7.59 -7.67 9.40
C ARG A 125 -8.02 -6.76 10.55
N GLY A 126 -7.69 -5.47 10.47
CA GLY A 126 -8.04 -4.46 11.48
C GLY A 126 -9.55 -4.28 11.67
N ALA A 127 -10.38 -4.65 10.69
CA ALA A 127 -11.83 -4.58 10.78
C ALA A 127 -12.47 -5.80 11.46
N ARG A 128 -11.76 -6.94 11.56
CA ARG A 128 -12.32 -8.20 12.08
C ARG A 128 -12.82 -8.09 13.52
N ASN A 129 -12.12 -7.29 14.33
CA ASN A 129 -12.41 -7.10 15.76
C ASN A 129 -12.98 -5.71 16.07
N GLN A 130 -13.30 -4.91 15.05
CA GLN A 130 -13.97 -3.62 15.26
C GLN A 130 -15.48 -3.80 15.21
N ASP A 131 -16.13 -3.22 16.22
CA ASP A 131 -17.57 -2.96 16.21
C ASP A 131 -17.78 -1.56 15.64
N PHE A 132 -18.31 -1.50 14.42
CA PHE A 132 -18.71 -0.26 13.80
C PHE A 132 -20.07 0.12 14.37
N ALA A 133 -20.15 1.26 15.06
CA ALA A 133 -21.40 1.74 15.65
C ALA A 133 -22.29 2.40 14.58
N ASN A 134 -21.67 3.11 13.63
CA ASN A 134 -22.36 3.91 12.62
C ASN A 134 -21.81 3.65 11.21
N GLU A 135 -22.64 3.94 10.20
CA GLU A 135 -22.25 3.89 8.77
C GLU A 135 -21.07 4.83 8.45
N GLU A 136 -21.02 6.00 9.09
CA GLU A 136 -19.91 6.94 8.92
C GLU A 136 -18.57 6.35 9.37
N GLU A 137 -18.56 5.50 10.39
CA GLU A 137 -17.35 4.82 10.88
C GLU A 137 -16.87 3.78 9.88
N VAL A 138 -17.79 3.06 9.23
CA VAL A 138 -17.50 2.09 8.16
C VAL A 138 -16.82 2.80 6.99
N ALA A 139 -17.40 3.91 6.51
CA ALA A 139 -16.84 4.67 5.41
C ALA A 139 -15.52 5.36 5.78
N TYR A 140 -15.40 5.92 6.99
CA TYR A 140 -14.14 6.48 7.50
C TYR A 140 -13.04 5.42 7.57
N PHE A 141 -13.34 4.25 8.14
CA PHE A 141 -12.39 3.14 8.22
C PHE A 141 -11.95 2.72 6.82
N PHE A 142 -12.88 2.55 5.88
CA PHE A 142 -12.56 2.19 4.50
C PHE A 142 -11.62 3.20 3.85
N ARG A 143 -11.95 4.51 3.90
CA ARG A 143 -11.14 5.56 3.28
C ARG A 143 -9.71 5.61 3.84
N LYS A 144 -9.58 5.55 5.17
CA LYS A 144 -8.27 5.52 5.84
C LYS A 144 -7.42 4.33 5.37
N HIS A 145 -8.02 3.15 5.32
CA HIS A 145 -7.31 1.94 4.90
C HIS A 145 -7.06 1.87 3.39
N LEU A 146 -7.93 2.47 2.57
CA LEU A 146 -7.73 2.59 1.13
C LEU A 146 -6.49 3.42 0.82
N VAL A 147 -6.35 4.59 1.47
CA VAL A 147 -5.19 5.47 1.30
C VAL A 147 -3.92 4.78 1.78
N TYR A 148 -3.95 4.16 2.95
CA TYR A 148 -2.80 3.43 3.50
C TYR A 148 -2.39 2.23 2.63
N ARG A 149 -3.36 1.45 2.15
CA ARG A 149 -3.09 0.31 1.26
C ARG A 149 -2.52 0.75 -0.08
N SER A 150 -3.00 1.86 -0.63
CA SER A 150 -2.45 2.44 -1.86
C SER A 150 -0.99 2.87 -1.64
N PHE A 151 -0.71 3.49 -0.49
CA PHE A 151 0.64 3.85 -0.06
C PHE A 151 1.59 2.66 0.01
N GLU A 152 1.21 1.62 0.76
CA GLU A 152 2.00 0.40 0.96
C GLU A 152 2.26 -0.33 -0.36
N ARG A 153 1.23 -0.52 -1.18
CA ARG A 153 1.31 -1.40 -2.36
C ARG A 153 1.90 -0.73 -3.58
N MET A 154 1.88 0.60 -3.66
CA MET A 154 2.41 1.34 -4.81
C MET A 154 3.62 2.17 -4.44
N PHE A 155 3.44 3.14 -3.53
CA PHE A 155 4.45 4.17 -3.29
C PHE A 155 5.69 3.64 -2.55
N VAL A 156 5.48 2.79 -1.54
CA VAL A 156 6.59 2.14 -0.83
C VAL A 156 7.37 1.24 -1.79
N GLN A 157 6.68 0.47 -2.64
CA GLN A 157 7.32 -0.40 -3.62
C GLN A 157 8.10 0.39 -4.68
N PHE A 158 7.57 1.51 -5.19
CA PHE A 158 8.30 2.39 -6.10
C PHE A 158 9.56 2.97 -5.47
N PHE A 159 9.46 3.46 -4.24
CA PHE A 159 10.59 4.05 -3.54
C PHE A 159 11.71 3.03 -3.33
N TRP A 160 11.39 1.87 -2.77
CA TRP A 160 12.40 0.84 -2.48
C TRP A 160 12.97 0.19 -3.74
N TYR A 161 12.19 0.12 -4.82
CA TYR A 161 12.73 -0.25 -6.13
C TYR A 161 13.74 0.77 -6.66
N LEU A 162 13.47 2.07 -6.50
CA LEU A 162 14.38 3.12 -6.93
C LEU A 162 15.68 3.10 -6.11
N ALA A 163 15.55 2.96 -4.78
CA ALA A 163 16.67 3.01 -3.85
C ALA A 163 17.52 1.73 -3.88
N ALA A 164 16.90 0.55 -3.82
CA ALA A 164 17.58 -0.74 -3.63
C ALA A 164 17.25 -1.79 -4.72
N GLY A 165 16.48 -1.42 -5.75
CA GLY A 165 16.14 -2.33 -6.84
C GLY A 165 15.19 -3.46 -6.41
N PRO A 166 15.30 -4.65 -7.02
CA PRO A 166 14.40 -5.76 -6.73
C PRO A 166 14.59 -6.32 -5.31
N TYR A 167 15.76 -6.13 -4.70
CA TYR A 167 16.02 -6.52 -3.31
C TYR A 167 15.22 -5.68 -2.32
N GLY A 168 15.13 -4.37 -2.55
CA GLY A 168 14.34 -3.48 -1.70
C GLY A 168 12.87 -3.84 -1.72
N VAL A 169 12.33 -4.06 -2.91
CA VAL A 169 10.94 -4.49 -3.14
C VAL A 169 10.64 -5.83 -2.48
N LEU A 170 11.55 -6.80 -2.61
CA LEU A 170 11.36 -8.11 -1.99
C LEU A 170 11.40 -7.99 -0.45
N ALA A 171 12.31 -7.19 0.10
CA ALA A 171 12.39 -6.97 1.53
C ALA A 171 11.13 -6.29 2.09
N SER A 172 10.65 -5.21 1.45
CA SER A 172 9.39 -4.56 1.85
C SER A 172 8.21 -5.51 1.73
N TYR A 173 8.11 -6.27 0.64
CA TYR A 173 7.04 -7.25 0.46
C TYR A 173 7.04 -8.32 1.57
N ILE A 174 8.20 -8.87 1.93
CA ILE A 174 8.32 -9.84 3.03
C ILE A 174 7.89 -9.21 4.36
N THR A 175 8.31 -7.97 4.63
CA THR A 175 7.92 -7.27 5.87
C THR A 175 6.40 -7.12 5.97
N TYR A 176 5.75 -6.67 4.89
CA TYR A 176 4.29 -6.53 4.85
C TYR A 176 3.58 -7.86 4.97
N GLN A 177 4.09 -8.91 4.30
CA GLN A 177 3.54 -10.25 4.44
C GLN A 177 3.67 -10.77 5.87
N LEU A 178 4.75 -10.46 6.59
CA LEU A 178 4.91 -10.84 7.99
C LEU A 178 3.91 -10.14 8.91
N ARG A 179 3.63 -8.86 8.69
CA ARG A 179 2.55 -8.14 9.38
C ARG A 179 1.20 -8.79 9.10
N ASP A 180 0.94 -9.05 7.82
CA ASP A 180 -0.29 -9.67 7.36
C ASP A 180 -0.38 -11.17 7.68
N SER A 181 0.67 -11.82 8.19
CA SER A 181 0.64 -13.24 8.62
C SER A 181 0.61 -13.42 10.13
N GLY A 182 0.90 -12.34 10.87
CA GLY A 182 0.89 -12.34 12.33
C GLY A 182 -0.51 -12.61 12.84
N ASP A 183 -0.76 -13.82 13.33
CA ASP A 183 -1.95 -14.12 14.13
C ASP A 183 -1.73 -13.68 15.58
N GLU A 184 -2.81 -13.62 16.35
CA GLU A 184 -2.86 -13.42 17.81
C GLU A 184 -1.94 -14.37 18.61
N LYS A 185 -1.49 -15.47 17.96
CA LYS A 185 -0.59 -16.50 18.51
C LYS A 185 0.88 -16.27 18.16
N THR A 186 1.21 -15.18 17.47
CA THR A 186 2.59 -14.81 17.14
C THR A 186 3.26 -14.20 18.36
N HIS A 187 4.55 -14.47 18.56
CA HIS A 187 5.29 -13.89 19.69
C HIS A 187 5.19 -12.37 19.70
N PRO A 188 4.89 -11.73 20.84
CA PRO A 188 4.74 -10.28 20.90
C PRO A 188 6.02 -9.56 20.47
N LYS A 189 7.19 -10.14 20.80
CA LYS A 189 8.50 -9.57 20.42
C LYS A 189 8.78 -9.61 18.91
N SER A 190 8.30 -10.61 18.18
CA SER A 190 8.48 -10.66 16.73
C SER A 190 7.49 -9.73 16.02
N ALA A 191 6.27 -9.60 16.55
CA ALA A 191 5.30 -8.60 16.08
C ALA A 191 5.84 -7.17 16.25
N ASP A 192 6.37 -6.83 17.44
CA ASP A 192 6.99 -5.54 17.72
C ASP A 192 8.17 -5.25 16.78
N ALA A 193 9.02 -6.26 16.53
CA ALA A 193 10.16 -6.10 15.63
C ALA A 193 9.74 -5.85 14.18
N VAL A 194 8.72 -6.59 13.69
CA VAL A 194 8.15 -6.38 12.36
C VAL A 194 7.55 -4.98 12.25
N GLU A 195 6.81 -4.53 13.27
CA GLU A 195 6.22 -3.19 13.29
C GLU A 195 7.31 -2.10 13.25
N ILE A 196 8.41 -2.24 13.99
CA ILE A 196 9.55 -1.31 13.93
C ILE A 196 10.15 -1.26 12.53
N VAL A 197 10.33 -2.41 11.88
CA VAL A 197 10.87 -2.48 10.52
C VAL A 197 9.93 -1.78 9.54
N ILE A 198 8.61 -1.95 9.67
CA ILE A 198 7.61 -1.26 8.85
C ILE A 198 7.71 0.25 9.04
N HIS A 199 7.76 0.71 10.28
CA HIS A 199 7.91 2.15 10.56
C HIS A 199 9.19 2.70 9.91
N LEU A 200 10.29 1.96 9.92
CA LEU A 200 11.53 2.38 9.26
C LEU A 200 11.39 2.40 7.73
N ILE A 201 10.78 1.36 7.14
CA ILE A 201 10.54 1.22 5.70
C ILE A 201 9.61 2.31 5.18
N GLU A 202 8.60 2.70 5.97
CA GLU A 202 7.58 3.68 5.62
C GLU A 202 7.99 5.11 5.92
N TRP A 203 8.98 5.33 6.79
CA TRP A 203 9.34 6.67 7.27
C TRP A 203 9.66 7.66 6.13
N ILE A 204 10.47 7.23 5.16
CA ILE A 204 10.87 8.06 4.01
C ILE A 204 9.74 8.12 2.97
N PRO A 205 9.18 6.99 2.49
CA PRO A 205 8.09 7.03 1.52
C PRO A 205 6.90 7.85 1.99
N LEU A 206 6.50 7.77 3.26
CA LEU A 206 5.32 8.46 3.79
C LEU A 206 5.45 9.98 3.63
N ARG A 207 6.63 10.53 3.95
CA ARG A 207 6.90 11.96 3.81
C ARG A 207 6.97 12.40 2.36
N LEU A 208 7.58 11.57 1.52
CA LEU A 208 7.65 11.85 0.09
C LEU A 208 6.26 11.83 -0.54
N VAL A 209 5.39 10.91 -0.11
CA VAL A 209 3.99 10.85 -0.55
C VAL A 209 3.19 12.05 -0.05
N ALA A 210 3.37 12.45 1.22
CA ALA A 210 2.74 13.66 1.73
C ALA A 210 3.15 14.92 0.95
N LEU A 211 4.42 15.01 0.51
CA LEU A 211 4.87 16.06 -0.40
C LEU A 211 4.18 15.95 -1.76
N THR A 212 4.00 14.74 -2.31
CA THR A 212 3.28 14.57 -3.57
C THR A 212 1.78 14.86 -3.47
N PHE A 213 1.14 14.58 -2.32
CA PHE A 213 -0.24 14.99 -2.05
C PHE A 213 -0.38 16.50 -2.02
N SER A 214 0.58 17.17 -1.36
CA SER A 214 0.68 18.63 -1.38
C SER A 214 0.83 19.17 -2.81
N LEU A 215 1.64 18.53 -3.66
CA LEU A 215 1.83 18.96 -5.04
C LEU A 215 0.62 18.67 -5.95
N ALA A 216 -0.10 17.57 -5.71
CA ALA A 216 -1.24 17.13 -6.52
C ALA A 216 -2.58 17.78 -6.14
N GLY A 217 -2.66 18.35 -4.93
CA GLY A 217 -3.85 19.01 -4.39
C GLY A 217 -3.56 20.42 -3.90
N ASN A 218 -4.11 20.78 -2.74
CA ASN A 218 -3.88 22.08 -2.13
C ASN A 218 -2.52 22.14 -1.42
N PHE A 219 -1.52 22.67 -2.13
CA PHE A 219 -0.15 22.75 -1.66
C PHE A 219 -0.02 23.49 -0.32
N VAL A 220 -0.63 24.67 -0.20
CA VAL A 220 -0.44 25.56 0.96
C VAL A 220 -0.93 24.91 2.26
N HIS A 221 -2.12 24.32 2.24
CA HIS A 221 -2.71 23.72 3.44
C HIS A 221 -2.01 22.40 3.81
N CYS A 222 -1.75 21.54 2.84
CA CYS A 222 -1.08 20.27 3.07
C CYS A 222 0.39 20.46 3.51
N PHE A 223 1.13 21.42 2.91
CA PHE A 223 2.53 21.67 3.24
C PHE A 223 2.67 22.26 4.65
N ASN A 224 1.78 23.16 5.05
CA ASN A 224 1.77 23.72 6.41
C ASN A 224 1.52 22.65 7.48
N GLN A 225 0.62 21.70 7.23
CA GLN A 225 0.39 20.57 8.13
C GLN A 225 1.58 19.60 8.13
N LEU A 226 2.11 19.29 6.95
CA LEU A 226 3.29 18.44 6.81
C LEU A 226 4.48 19.02 7.57
N LYS A 227 4.76 20.32 7.47
CA LYS A 227 5.87 20.99 8.17
C LYS A 227 5.81 20.79 9.69
N LYS A 228 4.60 20.79 10.28
CA LYS A 228 4.41 20.59 11.72
C LYS A 228 4.74 19.16 12.15
N SER A 229 4.37 18.16 11.35
CA SER A 229 4.56 16.74 11.67
C SER A 229 5.78 16.10 10.98
N PHE A 230 6.56 16.89 10.21
CA PHE A 230 7.66 16.37 9.38
C PHE A 230 8.75 15.68 10.19
N TRP A 231 9.07 16.22 11.37
CA TRP A 231 10.12 15.71 12.26
C TRP A 231 9.60 14.79 13.36
N GLU A 232 8.30 14.51 13.40
CA GLU A 232 7.75 13.59 14.39
C GLU A 232 8.17 12.16 14.06
N PHE A 233 9.11 11.66 14.85
CA PHE A 233 9.54 10.27 14.88
C PHE A 233 9.03 9.67 16.19
N GLY A 234 7.97 8.88 16.13
CA GLY A 234 7.34 8.31 17.30
C GLY A 234 6.81 6.91 17.06
N ARG A 235 7.11 5.99 17.97
CA ARG A 235 6.68 4.57 17.99
C ARG A 235 5.15 4.39 18.21
N LYS A 236 4.37 5.48 18.21
CA LYS A 236 2.90 5.51 18.42
C LYS A 236 2.17 6.33 17.35
N VAL A 237 2.86 6.67 16.27
CA VAL A 237 2.27 7.46 15.20
C VAL A 237 1.49 6.51 14.30
N ASP A 238 0.18 6.67 14.28
CA ASP A 238 -0.70 5.97 13.35
C ASP A 238 -0.42 6.47 11.92
N ASN A 239 0.47 5.78 11.20
CA ASN A 239 0.86 6.12 9.83
C ASN A 239 -0.35 6.21 8.89
N ALA A 240 -1.34 5.33 9.07
CA ALA A 240 -2.58 5.35 8.30
C ALA A 240 -3.41 6.60 8.62
N GLY A 241 -3.47 7.00 9.88
CA GLY A 241 -4.15 8.22 10.33
C GLY A 241 -3.50 9.50 9.81
N LEU A 242 -2.16 9.59 9.87
CA LEU A 242 -1.43 10.74 9.32
C LEU A 242 -1.63 10.87 7.82
N LEU A 243 -1.49 9.76 7.08
CA LEU A 243 -1.61 9.77 5.64
C LEU A 243 -3.02 10.15 5.19
N TYR A 244 -4.04 9.64 5.87
CA TYR A 244 -5.43 10.05 5.65
C TYR A 244 -5.63 11.55 5.92
N SER A 245 -5.06 12.06 7.01
CA SER A 245 -5.15 13.49 7.33
C SER A 245 -4.53 14.35 6.22
N PHE A 246 -3.35 14.00 5.72
CA PHE A 246 -2.70 14.73 4.62
C PHE A 246 -3.52 14.66 3.32
N ALA A 247 -4.10 13.50 3.00
CA ALA A 247 -4.98 13.36 1.85
C ALA A 247 -6.24 14.25 1.98
N GLY A 248 -6.86 14.29 3.16
CA GLY A 248 -7.98 15.18 3.46
C GLY A 248 -7.61 16.66 3.35
N PHE A 249 -6.43 17.08 3.85
CA PHE A 249 -5.94 18.45 3.70
C PHE A 249 -5.63 18.80 2.23
N ALA A 250 -5.10 17.86 1.46
CA ALA A 250 -4.81 18.06 0.04
C ALA A 250 -6.07 18.19 -0.81
N LEU A 251 -7.14 17.43 -0.50
CA LEU A 251 -8.41 17.47 -1.21
C LEU A 251 -9.29 18.65 -0.80
N PHE A 252 -9.46 18.85 0.50
CA PHE A 252 -10.49 19.75 1.04
C PHE A 252 -9.92 21.00 1.69
N GLY A 253 -8.60 21.22 1.63
CA GLY A 253 -7.95 22.42 2.19
C GLY A 253 -8.07 22.55 3.72
N GLY A 254 -8.45 21.47 4.42
CA GLY A 254 -8.77 21.52 5.85
C GLY A 254 -10.17 22.05 6.18
N ILE A 255 -11.03 22.25 5.18
CA ILE A 255 -12.42 22.73 5.34
C ILE A 255 -13.38 21.58 5.66
N ALA A 256 -12.99 20.32 5.41
CA ALA A 256 -13.84 19.13 5.62
C ALA A 256 -14.25 18.85 7.09
N ARG A 257 -14.01 19.76 8.03
CA ARG A 257 -14.37 19.55 9.44
C ARG A 257 -15.23 20.64 10.08
N ASP A 258 -15.38 21.82 9.47
CA ASP A 258 -16.00 22.98 10.15
C ASP A 258 -17.05 23.77 9.35
N ASP A 259 -17.55 23.28 8.20
CA ASP A 259 -18.74 23.92 7.59
C ASP A 259 -20.03 23.31 8.18
N GLU A 260 -20.44 23.90 9.31
CA GLU A 260 -21.74 23.70 9.99
C GLU A 260 -22.95 23.93 9.07
N ALA A 261 -22.77 24.61 7.94
CA ALA A 261 -23.83 24.88 6.95
C ALA A 261 -24.23 23.65 6.12
N ASP A 262 -23.35 22.66 5.97
CA ASP A 262 -23.61 21.44 5.20
C ASP A 262 -24.11 20.28 6.09
N ALA A 263 -24.17 20.48 7.42
CA ALA A 263 -24.59 19.45 8.37
C ALA A 263 -26.10 19.15 8.27
N GLU A 264 -26.92 20.14 7.92
CA GLU A 264 -28.38 19.98 7.78
C GLU A 264 -28.77 19.17 6.52
N GLU A 265 -27.96 19.22 5.43
CA GLU A 265 -28.19 18.41 4.23
C GLU A 265 -27.70 16.95 4.40
N ARG A 266 -26.74 16.73 5.32
CA ARG A 266 -26.21 15.42 5.72
C ARG A 266 -27.19 14.58 6.56
N GLU A 267 -28.23 15.19 7.15
CA GLU A 267 -29.23 14.48 7.97
C GLU A 267 -30.17 13.58 7.16
N THR A 268 -30.20 13.69 5.83
CA THR A 268 -30.82 12.64 5.01
C THR A 268 -29.84 11.50 4.80
N ASP A 269 -30.24 10.28 5.17
CA ASP A 269 -29.43 9.04 5.01
C ASP A 269 -28.86 8.90 3.60
N ALA A 270 -29.62 9.33 2.58
CA ALA A 270 -29.17 9.35 1.19
C ALA A 270 -28.14 10.46 0.88
N GLY A 271 -28.23 11.64 1.49
CA GLY A 271 -27.29 12.74 1.31
C GLY A 271 -25.92 12.45 1.94
N GLY A 272 -25.90 11.91 3.16
CA GLY A 272 -24.68 11.51 3.86
C GLY A 272 -23.89 10.43 3.10
N ARG A 273 -24.57 9.41 2.57
CA ARG A 273 -23.90 8.34 1.80
C ARG A 273 -23.35 8.80 0.46
N ASN A 274 -24.09 9.64 -0.27
CA ASN A 274 -23.61 10.21 -1.53
C ASN A 274 -22.35 11.07 -1.32
N TYR A 275 -22.30 11.82 -0.22
CA TYR A 275 -21.11 12.57 0.17
C TYR A 275 -19.91 11.64 0.44
N GLN A 276 -20.11 10.56 1.19
CA GLN A 276 -19.05 9.59 1.49
C GLN A 276 -18.54 8.88 0.23
N ALA A 277 -19.44 8.52 -0.70
CA ALA A 277 -19.08 7.95 -1.98
C ALA A 277 -18.24 8.93 -2.83
N TRP A 278 -18.67 10.19 -2.91
CA TRP A 278 -17.94 11.25 -3.60
C TRP A 278 -16.54 11.49 -3.00
N GLU A 279 -16.40 11.40 -1.67
CA GLU A 279 -15.11 11.52 -1.00
C GLU A 279 -14.17 10.35 -1.33
N ILE A 280 -14.68 9.12 -1.41
CA ILE A 280 -13.90 7.95 -1.85
C ILE A 280 -13.42 8.12 -3.30
N GLU A 281 -14.30 8.55 -4.21
CA GLU A 281 -13.95 8.82 -5.60
C GLU A 281 -12.89 9.92 -5.73
N SER A 282 -13.03 10.98 -4.93
CA SER A 282 -12.06 12.10 -4.88
C SER A 282 -10.68 11.64 -4.39
N LEU A 283 -10.64 10.78 -3.36
CA LEU A 283 -9.40 10.15 -2.88
C LEU A 283 -8.77 9.27 -3.95
N GLN A 284 -9.56 8.46 -4.67
CA GLN A 284 -9.05 7.65 -5.77
C GLN A 284 -8.44 8.53 -6.87
N ALA A 285 -9.13 9.59 -7.27
CA ALA A 285 -8.64 10.53 -8.28
C ALA A 285 -7.32 11.22 -7.84
N LEU A 286 -7.19 11.57 -6.56
CA LEU A 286 -5.93 12.11 -6.02
C LEU A 286 -4.81 11.09 -6.09
N LEU A 287 -5.06 9.84 -5.69
CA LEU A 287 -4.07 8.76 -5.73
C LEU A 287 -3.59 8.48 -7.16
N GLU A 288 -4.50 8.48 -8.14
CA GLU A 288 -4.17 8.33 -9.57
C GLU A 288 -3.28 9.47 -10.07
N ARG A 289 -3.56 10.73 -9.70
CA ARG A 289 -2.71 11.88 -10.04
C ARG A 289 -1.32 11.77 -9.40
N CYS A 290 -1.26 11.32 -8.15
CA CYS A 290 0.00 11.14 -7.44
C CYS A 290 0.84 10.01 -8.06
N GLN A 291 0.20 8.94 -8.51
CA GLN A 291 0.87 7.88 -9.27
C GLN A 291 1.49 8.43 -10.56
N LEU A 292 0.78 9.28 -11.30
CA LEU A 292 1.33 9.93 -12.51
C LEU A 292 2.53 10.83 -12.18
N LEU A 293 2.50 11.57 -11.08
CA LEU A 293 3.63 12.38 -10.63
C LEU A 293 4.85 11.51 -10.28
N TRP A 294 4.64 10.42 -9.55
CA TRP A 294 5.72 9.48 -9.22
C TRP A 294 6.31 8.81 -10.46
N LEU A 295 5.48 8.48 -11.44
CA LEU A 295 5.94 8.04 -12.76
C LEU A 295 6.81 9.08 -13.47
N GLY A 296 6.40 10.35 -13.41
CA GLY A 296 7.19 11.47 -13.94
C GLY A 296 8.54 11.58 -13.25
N VAL A 297 8.56 11.52 -11.92
CA VAL A 297 9.81 11.54 -11.13
C VAL A 297 10.70 10.36 -11.49
N LEU A 298 10.13 9.16 -11.64
CA LEU A 298 10.87 7.97 -12.06
C LEU A 298 11.44 8.12 -13.46
N ALA A 299 10.68 8.71 -14.41
CA ALA A 299 11.15 8.98 -15.75
C ALA A 299 12.34 9.94 -15.76
N VAL A 300 12.23 11.06 -15.03
CA VAL A 300 13.32 12.03 -14.87
C VAL A 300 14.53 11.37 -14.22
N PHE A 301 14.35 10.67 -13.10
CA PHE A 301 15.43 9.99 -12.40
C PHE A 301 16.12 8.95 -13.28
N THR A 302 15.41 8.36 -14.24
CA THR A 302 16.01 7.40 -15.17
C THR A 302 16.82 8.08 -16.24
N ILE A 303 16.29 9.16 -16.82
CA ILE A 303 16.96 9.91 -17.87
C ILE A 303 18.26 10.52 -17.33
N PHE A 304 18.25 11.01 -16.09
CA PHE A 304 19.39 11.67 -15.45
C PHE A 304 20.18 10.77 -14.49
N GLY A 305 19.68 9.56 -14.20
CA GLY A 305 20.29 8.65 -13.25
C GLY A 305 21.52 7.97 -13.84
N PRO A 306 22.59 7.79 -13.06
CA PRO A 306 23.74 7.05 -13.53
C PRO A 306 23.33 5.63 -13.88
N VAL A 307 23.70 5.20 -15.09
CA VAL A 307 23.52 3.84 -15.60
C VAL A 307 24.42 2.92 -14.75
N PHE A 308 23.89 2.44 -13.64
CA PHE A 308 24.45 1.32 -12.86
C PHE A 308 23.56 0.09 -13.01
#